data_AF-A0AAW1TRR6-F1
#
_entry.id   AF-A0AAW1TRR6-F1
#
_cell.length_a   1.000
_cell.length_b   1.000
_cell.length_c   1.000
_cell.angle_alpha   90.00
_cell.angle_beta   90.00
_cell.angle_gamma   90.00
#
_symmetry.space_group_name_H-M   'P 1'
#
loop_
_entity.id
_entity.type
_entity.pdbx_description
1 polymer ?
#
loop_
_entity_poly.entity_id
_entity_poly.type
_entity_poly.pdbx_seq_one_letter_code
_entity_poly.pdbx_strand_id
1 'polypeptide(L)'
;MLRKTRDIVPSLLPLMKALPRIASSDQYQIIDDEWRQLPSFELPAGIDVNDPVDIFWAKLLECEEGDQGMTFKNVSKFVLETISLPHSNADSERIFSKINLIKTEARNKMTISTVNGVLLAKQRVRGKENDCRTYDPSQSEYSRMNKALLYKKKYYRKHCQNGCRFKTRVNKYLYSNLNTQNLAMKYSTILRK
;
A
#
# COMPACT_ATOMS: atom_id res chain seq x y z
N MET A 1 45.61 -5.67 2.33
CA MET A 1 44.65 -6.26 1.37
C MET A 1 43.22 -5.72 1.48
N LEU A 2 42.86 -4.89 2.47
CA LEU A 2 41.49 -4.39 2.71
C LEU A 2 40.98 -3.26 1.79
N ARG A 3 41.81 -2.72 0.88
CA ARG A 3 41.39 -1.61 -0.01
C ARG A 3 40.75 -2.07 -1.32
N LYS A 4 41.13 -3.24 -1.85
CA LYS A 4 40.64 -3.73 -3.16
C LYS A 4 39.20 -4.26 -3.12
N THR A 5 38.70 -4.69 -1.95
CA THR A 5 37.30 -5.14 -1.79
C THR A 5 36.30 -3.99 -1.81
N ARG A 6 36.73 -2.76 -1.51
CA ARG A 6 35.87 -1.58 -1.46
C ARG A 6 35.46 -1.09 -2.86
N ASP A 7 36.24 -1.43 -3.88
CA ASP A 7 35.98 -1.08 -5.28
C ASP A 7 35.05 -2.09 -5.98
N ILE A 8 34.90 -3.30 -5.42
CA ILE A 8 34.14 -4.41 -6.02
C ILE A 8 32.70 -4.46 -5.49
N VAL A 9 32.50 -4.16 -4.21
CA VAL A 9 31.16 -4.15 -3.57
C VAL A 9 30.87 -2.75 -3.01
N PRO A 10 30.02 -1.95 -3.70
CA PRO A 10 29.69 -0.61 -3.25
C PRO A 10 28.96 -0.67 -1.90
N SER A 11 29.22 0.33 -1.06
CA SER A 11 28.57 0.49 0.24
C SER A 11 27.08 0.78 0.09
N LEU A 12 26.26 0.29 1.02
CA LEU A 12 24.85 0.71 1.12
C LEU A 12 24.67 2.09 1.76
N LEU A 13 25.73 2.68 2.31
CA LEU A 13 25.67 3.94 3.03
C LEU A 13 24.99 5.10 2.26
N PRO A 14 25.25 5.31 0.95
CA PRO A 14 24.55 6.36 0.19
C PRO A 14 23.04 6.14 0.17
N LEU A 15 22.58 4.90 0.04
CA LEU A 15 21.17 4.54 0.02
C LEU A 15 20.53 4.70 1.40
N MET A 16 21.20 4.25 2.46
CA MET A 16 20.72 4.43 3.84
C MET A 16 20.56 5.91 4.21
N LYS A 17 21.49 6.77 3.77
CA LYS A 17 21.40 8.22 3.96
C LYS A 17 20.23 8.86 3.21
N ALA A 18 19.85 8.32 2.05
CA ALA A 18 18.68 8.77 1.30
C ALA A 18 17.36 8.36 1.98
N LEU A 19 17.39 7.32 2.83
CA LEU A 19 16.22 6.72 3.47
C LEU A 19 16.30 6.78 5.01
N PRO A 20 16.35 7.99 5.61
CA PRO A 20 16.54 8.15 7.06
C PRO A 20 15.35 7.66 7.91
N ARG A 21 14.19 7.39 7.28
CA ARG A 21 13.02 6.80 7.95
C ARG A 21 13.12 5.29 8.09
N ILE A 22 13.97 4.65 7.29
CA ILE A 22 14.13 3.19 7.24
C ILE A 22 15.34 2.78 8.09
N ALA A 23 16.50 3.42 7.88
CA ALA A 23 17.70 3.16 8.66
C ALA A 23 18.12 4.37 9.48
N SER A 24 18.31 4.15 10.79
CA SER A 24 18.90 5.13 11.70
C SER A 24 20.42 5.15 11.57
N SER A 25 21.07 6.27 11.94
CA SER A 25 22.53 6.41 11.90
C SER A 25 23.27 5.28 12.63
N ASP A 26 22.68 4.80 13.71
CA ASP A 26 23.28 3.83 14.62
C ASP A 26 23.36 2.43 14.00
N GLN A 27 22.56 2.19 12.95
CA GLN A 27 22.46 0.90 12.26
C GLN A 27 23.30 0.85 10.98
N TYR A 28 23.84 1.99 10.51
CA TYR A 28 24.56 2.06 9.23
C TYR A 28 25.77 1.14 9.18
N GLN A 29 26.53 1.08 10.26
CA GLN A 29 27.73 0.23 10.30
C GLN A 29 27.35 -1.25 10.24
N ILE A 30 26.38 -1.67 11.05
CA ILE A 30 25.91 -3.07 11.12
C ILE A 30 25.39 -3.52 9.76
N ILE A 31 24.54 -2.72 9.11
CA ILE A 31 23.96 -3.04 7.81
C ILE A 31 25.03 -3.11 6.71
N ASP A 32 25.99 -2.17 6.69
CA ASP A 32 27.07 -2.18 5.68
C ASP A 32 28.03 -3.36 5.90
N ASP A 33 28.28 -3.75 7.15
CA ASP A 33 29.12 -4.90 7.49
C ASP A 33 28.47 -6.21 7.04
N GLU A 34 27.19 -6.43 7.36
CA GLU A 34 26.41 -7.59 6.90
C GLU A 34 26.40 -7.67 5.36
N TRP A 35 26.17 -6.54 4.67
CA TRP A 35 26.20 -6.50 3.21
C TRP A 35 27.56 -6.93 2.62
N ARG A 36 28.66 -6.50 3.24
CA ARG A 36 30.02 -6.84 2.77
C ARG A 36 30.39 -8.30 3.03
N GLN A 37 29.79 -8.91 4.05
CA GLN A 37 30.00 -10.31 4.40
C GLN A 37 29.20 -11.25 3.51
N LEU A 38 28.07 -10.81 2.95
CA LEU A 38 27.16 -11.62 2.15
C LEU A 38 27.83 -12.37 0.98
N PRO A 39 28.75 -11.78 0.18
CA PRO A 39 29.41 -12.51 -0.91
C PRO A 39 30.34 -13.63 -0.45
N SER A 40 30.77 -13.60 0.82
CA SER A 40 31.65 -14.62 1.41
C SER A 40 30.86 -15.69 2.19
N PHE A 41 29.54 -15.52 2.28
CA PHE A 41 28.65 -16.42 3.00
C PHE A 41 28.18 -17.55 2.09
N GLU A 42 28.22 -18.77 2.61
CA GLU A 42 27.67 -19.93 1.90
C GLU A 42 26.16 -19.98 2.12
N LEU A 43 25.40 -19.82 1.03
CA LEU A 43 23.94 -19.82 1.10
C LEU A 43 23.42 -21.20 1.52
N PRO A 44 22.47 -21.27 2.47
CA PRO A 44 21.79 -22.51 2.83
C PRO A 44 21.08 -23.14 1.62
N ALA A 45 20.94 -24.47 1.62
CA ALA A 45 20.38 -25.25 0.51
C ALA A 45 18.94 -24.86 0.06
N GLY A 46 18.24 -24.01 0.82
CA GLY A 46 16.89 -23.50 0.48
C GLY A 46 16.84 -22.13 -0.19
N ILE A 47 17.99 -21.44 -0.35
CA ILE A 47 18.08 -20.11 -0.94
C ILE A 47 18.76 -20.19 -2.30
N ASP A 48 18.06 -19.78 -3.36
CA ASP A 48 18.62 -19.66 -4.70
C ASP A 48 18.83 -18.18 -5.04
N VAL A 49 19.96 -17.86 -5.65
CA VAL A 49 20.27 -16.51 -6.18
C VAL A 49 19.30 -16.13 -7.30
N ASN A 50 18.70 -17.11 -7.96
CA ASN A 50 17.69 -16.90 -9.01
C ASN A 50 16.27 -16.67 -8.47
N ASP A 51 16.07 -16.76 -7.14
CA ASP A 51 14.78 -16.44 -6.55
C ASP A 51 14.41 -14.96 -6.82
N PRO A 52 13.11 -14.64 -6.93
CA PRO A 52 12.66 -13.25 -6.92
C PRO A 52 13.26 -12.48 -5.74
N VAL A 53 13.67 -11.23 -5.98
CA VAL A 53 14.43 -10.42 -5.01
C VAL A 53 13.74 -10.38 -3.64
N ASP A 54 12.42 -10.19 -3.60
CA ASP A 54 11.62 -10.19 -2.38
C ASP A 54 11.65 -11.53 -1.64
N ILE A 55 11.58 -12.65 -2.38
CA ILE A 55 11.62 -14.00 -1.81
C ILE A 55 13.02 -14.32 -1.28
N PHE A 56 14.08 -13.96 -2.02
CA PHE A 56 15.46 -14.14 -1.60
C PHE A 56 15.73 -13.46 -0.25
N TRP A 57 15.41 -12.17 -0.14
CA TRP A 57 15.63 -11.42 1.10
C TRP A 57 14.71 -11.85 2.24
N ALA A 58 13.50 -12.34 1.94
CA ALA A 58 12.62 -12.91 2.96
C ALA A 58 13.20 -14.21 3.55
N LYS A 59 13.70 -15.12 2.70
CA LYS A 59 14.37 -16.35 3.15
C LYS A 59 15.64 -16.05 3.96
N LEU A 60 16.42 -15.04 3.52
CA LEU A 60 17.63 -14.63 4.21
C LEU A 60 17.34 -13.98 5.57
N LEU A 61 16.21 -13.28 5.72
CA LEU A 61 15.74 -12.74 6.99
C LEU A 61 15.38 -13.84 8.00
N GLU A 62 14.80 -14.94 7.52
CA GLU A 62 14.41 -16.10 8.33
C GLU A 62 15.59 -17.00 8.71
N CYS A 63 16.76 -16.80 8.09
CA CYS A 63 17.97 -17.51 8.50
C CYS A 63 18.39 -17.10 9.92
N GLU A 64 18.51 -18.10 10.79
CA GLU A 64 19.09 -17.95 12.12
C GLU A 64 20.62 -18.04 12.05
N GLU A 65 21.28 -17.77 13.18
CA GLU A 65 22.74 -17.96 13.31
C GLU A 65 23.08 -19.39 12.91
N GLY A 66 23.62 -19.56 11.69
CA GLY A 66 24.14 -20.85 11.24
C GLY A 66 25.49 -21.15 11.90
N ASP A 67 26.09 -22.29 11.56
CA ASP A 67 27.40 -22.73 12.09
C ASP A 67 28.53 -21.69 11.92
N GLN A 68 28.36 -20.73 10.99
CA GLN A 68 29.31 -19.63 10.73
C GLN A 68 29.11 -18.42 11.67
N GLY A 69 28.11 -18.43 12.56
CA GLY A 69 27.84 -17.36 13.54
C GLY A 69 27.45 -16.01 12.93
N MET A 70 27.04 -15.98 11.66
CA MET A 70 26.68 -14.76 10.94
C MET A 70 25.15 -14.63 10.83
N THR A 71 24.64 -13.41 10.96
CA THR A 71 23.23 -13.07 10.70
C THR A 71 23.15 -11.94 9.70
N PHE A 72 22.15 -12.01 8.81
CA PHE A 72 21.88 -10.98 7.80
C PHE A 72 20.53 -10.31 8.02
N LYS A 73 20.04 -10.32 9.27
CA LYS A 73 18.69 -9.86 9.60
C LYS A 73 18.54 -8.36 9.40
N ASN A 74 19.57 -7.56 9.68
CA ASN A 74 19.49 -6.10 9.59
C ASN A 74 19.51 -5.66 8.12
N VAL A 75 20.41 -6.21 7.31
CA VAL A 75 20.47 -5.93 5.88
C VAL A 75 19.22 -6.43 5.16
N SER A 76 18.74 -7.63 5.48
CA SER A 76 17.54 -8.19 4.85
C SER A 76 16.30 -7.35 5.17
N LYS A 77 16.13 -6.96 6.43
CA LYS A 77 15.04 -6.05 6.83
C LYS A 77 15.12 -4.71 6.10
N PHE A 78 16.31 -4.10 6.06
CA PHE A 78 16.52 -2.83 5.37
C PHE A 78 16.15 -2.91 3.88
N VAL A 79 16.60 -3.97 3.19
CA VAL A 79 16.32 -4.17 1.77
C VAL A 79 14.82 -4.42 1.54
N LEU A 80 14.18 -5.27 2.34
CA LEU A 80 12.74 -5.53 2.26
C LEU A 80 11.91 -4.26 2.46
N GLU A 81 12.28 -3.43 3.45
CA GLU A 81 11.63 -2.13 3.68
C GLU A 81 11.87 -1.18 2.50
N THR A 82 13.06 -1.18 1.92
CA THR A 82 13.41 -0.34 0.77
C THR A 82 12.62 -0.73 -0.49
N ILE A 83 12.51 -2.02 -0.80
CA ILE A 83 11.75 -2.49 -1.98
C ILE A 83 10.24 -2.36 -1.79
N SER A 84 9.75 -2.24 -0.55
CA SER A 84 8.34 -1.97 -0.26
C SER A 84 7.93 -0.53 -0.62
N LEU A 85 8.91 0.36 -0.83
CA LEU A 85 8.65 1.72 -1.26
C LEU A 85 8.10 1.72 -2.70
N PRO A 86 7.06 2.50 -2.99
CA PRO A 86 6.55 2.65 -4.35
C PRO A 86 7.64 3.29 -5.22
N HIS A 87 8.24 2.49 -6.10
CA HIS A 87 9.40 2.90 -6.90
C HIS A 87 9.05 3.95 -7.97
N SER A 88 7.77 4.19 -8.29
CA SER A 88 7.39 5.11 -9.37
C SER A 88 5.97 5.66 -9.27
N ASN A 89 5.77 6.84 -9.86
CA ASN A 89 4.44 7.43 -10.09
C ASN A 89 3.55 6.57 -10.99
N ALA A 90 4.13 5.66 -11.77
CA ALA A 90 3.41 4.72 -12.65
C ALA A 90 2.37 3.87 -11.90
N ASP A 91 2.63 3.50 -10.63
CA ASP A 91 1.65 2.77 -9.83
C ASP A 91 0.44 3.64 -9.47
N SER A 92 0.69 4.92 -9.16
CA SER A 92 -0.37 5.89 -8.94
C SER A 92 -1.17 6.12 -10.22
N GLU A 93 -0.52 6.27 -11.37
CA GLU A 93 -1.16 6.37 -12.68
C GLU A 93 -2.01 5.14 -13.02
N ARG A 94 -1.53 3.93 -12.69
CA ARG A 94 -2.28 2.70 -12.85
C ARG A 94 -3.55 2.69 -12.00
N ILE A 95 -3.51 3.24 -10.78
CA ILE A 95 -4.70 3.42 -9.95
C ILE A 95 -5.63 4.50 -10.54
N PHE A 96 -5.09 5.62 -11.02
CA PHE A 96 -5.88 6.67 -11.67
C PHE A 96 -6.59 6.17 -12.94
N SER A 97 -5.92 5.37 -13.76
CA SER A 97 -6.53 4.72 -14.93
C SER A 97 -7.70 3.81 -14.51
N LYS A 98 -7.53 3.00 -13.46
CA LYS A 98 -8.65 2.21 -12.90
C LYS A 98 -9.79 3.08 -12.39
N ILE A 99 -9.50 4.22 -11.76
CA ILE A 99 -10.52 5.17 -11.31
C ILE A 99 -11.28 5.73 -12.50
N ASN A 100 -10.61 6.06 -13.60
CA ASN A 100 -11.26 6.53 -14.83
C ASN A 100 -12.20 5.46 -15.43
N LEU A 101 -11.84 4.18 -15.34
CA LEU A 101 -12.74 3.09 -15.75
C LEU A 101 -13.97 2.96 -14.84
N ILE A 102 -13.87 3.29 -13.55
CA ILE A 102 -15.00 3.26 -12.62
C ILE A 102 -15.87 4.52 -12.81
N LYS A 103 -15.24 5.68 -13.01
CA LYS A 103 -15.87 6.98 -13.28
C LYS A 103 -16.03 7.18 -14.78
N THR A 104 -17.07 6.56 -15.34
CA THR A 104 -17.47 6.84 -16.72
C THR A 104 -18.14 8.21 -16.83
N GLU A 105 -18.26 8.74 -18.04
CA GLU A 105 -18.91 10.03 -18.29
C GLU A 105 -20.35 10.08 -17.73
N ALA A 106 -21.10 8.99 -17.90
CA ALA A 106 -22.45 8.84 -17.36
C ALA A 106 -22.49 8.63 -15.83
N ARG A 107 -21.39 8.15 -15.22
CA ARG A 107 -21.29 7.80 -13.79
C ARG A 107 -20.12 8.54 -13.11
N ASN A 108 -20.03 9.85 -13.34
CA ASN A 108 -18.96 10.68 -12.78
C ASN A 108 -19.23 11.12 -11.31
N LYS A 109 -20.51 11.16 -10.92
CA LYS A 109 -20.94 11.53 -9.57
C LYS A 109 -20.86 10.28 -8.68
N MET A 110 -19.74 10.13 -7.98
CA MET A 110 -19.56 9.15 -6.90
C MET A 110 -18.76 9.78 -5.76
N THR A 111 -19.09 9.41 -4.53
CA THR A 111 -18.29 9.81 -3.36
C THR A 111 -16.98 9.02 -3.34
N ILE A 112 -15.94 9.61 -2.73
CA ILE A 112 -14.62 8.98 -2.58
C ILE A 112 -14.73 7.63 -1.88
N SER A 113 -15.57 7.53 -0.84
CA SER A 113 -15.83 6.29 -0.13
C SER A 113 -16.37 5.17 -1.03
N THR A 114 -17.27 5.51 -1.97
CA THR A 114 -17.82 4.54 -2.92
C THR A 114 -16.78 4.14 -3.95
N VAL A 115 -15.98 5.07 -4.47
CA VAL A 115 -14.89 4.76 -5.41
C VAL A 115 -13.87 3.83 -4.76
N ASN A 116 -13.44 4.14 -3.54
CA ASN A 116 -12.53 3.30 -2.75
C ASN A 116 -13.12 1.92 -2.48
N GLY A 117 -14.41 1.85 -2.11
CA GLY A 117 -15.11 0.58 -1.90
C GLY A 117 -15.14 -0.28 -3.17
N VAL A 118 -15.40 0.31 -4.34
CA VAL A 118 -15.39 -0.41 -5.63
C VAL A 118 -13.98 -0.86 -6.01
N LEU A 119 -12.96 -0.02 -5.80
CA LEU A 119 -11.56 -0.39 -6.04
C LEU A 119 -11.15 -1.58 -5.19
N LEU A 120 -11.42 -1.53 -3.88
CA LEU A 120 -11.11 -2.60 -2.94
C LEU A 120 -11.86 -3.89 -3.28
N ALA A 121 -13.16 -3.80 -3.61
CA ALA A 121 -13.94 -4.96 -4.03
C ALA A 121 -13.36 -5.60 -5.30
N LYS A 122 -12.97 -4.78 -6.30
CA LYS A 122 -12.35 -5.29 -7.53
C LYS A 122 -11.00 -5.93 -7.28
N GLN A 123 -10.20 -5.40 -6.35
CA GLN A 123 -8.94 -6.02 -5.93
C GLN A 123 -9.18 -7.34 -5.19
N ARG A 124 -10.16 -7.38 -4.28
CA ARG A 124 -10.51 -8.55 -3.49
C ARG A 124 -11.01 -9.72 -4.35
N VAL A 125 -11.75 -9.43 -5.42
CA VAL A 125 -12.21 -10.44 -6.41
C VAL A 125 -11.06 -10.88 -7.33
N ARG A 126 -10.06 -10.02 -7.58
CA ARG A 126 -8.96 -10.29 -8.51
C ARG A 126 -7.78 -10.95 -7.79
N GLY A 127 -7.79 -12.29 -7.70
CA GLY A 127 -6.67 -13.09 -7.18
C GLY A 127 -6.01 -13.95 -8.27
N LYS A 128 -4.84 -14.56 -7.99
CA LYS A 128 -4.19 -15.51 -8.91
C LYS A 128 -5.05 -16.77 -9.15
N GLU A 129 -5.87 -17.16 -8.18
CA GLU A 129 -6.76 -18.33 -8.22
C GLU A 129 -8.25 -17.94 -8.21
N ASN A 130 -8.55 -16.64 -8.05
CA ASN A 130 -9.91 -16.14 -7.88
C ASN A 130 -10.28 -15.17 -9.02
N ASP A 131 -11.35 -15.51 -9.72
CA ASP A 131 -12.06 -14.63 -10.66
C ASP A 131 -13.50 -14.39 -10.14
N CYS A 132 -14.27 -13.55 -10.82
CA CYS A 132 -15.68 -13.29 -10.53
C CYS A 132 -16.57 -14.54 -10.48
N ARG A 133 -16.10 -15.68 -11.01
CA ARG A 133 -16.80 -16.97 -11.00
C ARG A 133 -16.42 -17.86 -9.81
N THR A 134 -15.21 -17.73 -9.30
CA THR A 134 -14.66 -18.59 -8.24
C THR A 134 -14.54 -17.87 -6.90
N TYR A 135 -14.83 -16.57 -6.87
CA TYR A 135 -14.79 -15.76 -5.66
C TYR A 135 -15.73 -16.28 -4.58
N ASP A 136 -15.15 -16.76 -3.48
CA ASP A 136 -15.87 -17.13 -2.26
C ASP A 136 -15.64 -16.05 -1.17
N PRO A 137 -16.70 -15.34 -0.73
CA PRO A 137 -16.59 -14.40 0.38
C PRO A 137 -16.38 -15.12 1.71
N SER A 138 -15.52 -14.58 2.55
CA SER A 138 -15.35 -15.06 3.93
C SER A 138 -16.61 -14.84 4.77
N GLN A 139 -16.78 -15.63 5.83
CA GLN A 139 -17.90 -15.49 6.76
C GLN A 139 -18.04 -14.06 7.33
N SER A 140 -16.91 -13.38 7.54
CA SER A 140 -16.90 -11.99 8.01
C SER A 140 -17.47 -11.01 6.97
N GLU A 141 -17.20 -11.23 5.68
CA GLU A 141 -17.75 -10.43 4.57
C GLU A 141 -19.27 -10.64 4.46
N TYR A 142 -19.73 -11.89 4.56
CA TYR A 142 -21.17 -12.22 4.60
C TYR A 142 -21.90 -11.54 5.76
N SER A 143 -21.32 -11.58 6.98
CA SER A 143 -21.93 -10.98 8.17
C SER A 143 -22.17 -9.47 8.04
N ARG A 144 -21.34 -8.79 7.23
CA ARG A 144 -21.43 -7.35 6.97
C ARG A 144 -22.48 -7.01 5.92
N MET A 145 -22.92 -7.97 5.11
CA MET A 145 -23.90 -7.79 4.04
C MET A 145 -25.35 -7.87 4.56
N ASN A 146 -25.61 -7.24 5.70
CA ASN A 146 -26.94 -7.21 6.31
C ASN A 146 -27.66 -5.86 6.05
N LYS A 147 -29.00 -5.91 6.04
CA LYS A 147 -29.84 -4.74 5.75
C LYS A 147 -29.61 -3.58 6.72
N ALA A 148 -29.33 -3.88 7.99
CA ALA A 148 -29.14 -2.89 9.03
C ALA A 148 -27.87 -2.04 8.80
N LEU A 149 -26.80 -2.67 8.32
CA LEU A 149 -25.53 -2.01 7.99
C LEU A 149 -25.58 -1.30 6.64
N LEU A 150 -26.09 -1.97 5.59
CA LEU A 150 -26.14 -1.41 4.23
C LEU A 150 -27.10 -0.23 4.11
N TYR A 151 -28.25 -0.30 4.80
CA TYR A 151 -29.29 0.71 4.74
C TYR A 151 -29.51 1.36 6.11
N LYS A 152 -28.41 1.82 6.72
CA LYS A 152 -28.48 2.54 8.01
C LYS A 152 -29.36 3.77 7.86
N LYS A 153 -30.49 3.78 8.57
CA LYS A 153 -31.42 4.90 8.58
C LYS A 153 -30.72 6.12 9.18
N LYS A 154 -30.42 7.11 8.35
CA LYS A 154 -29.95 8.42 8.82
C LYS A 154 -31.18 9.24 9.22
N TYR A 155 -31.37 9.42 10.52
CA TYR A 155 -32.33 10.39 11.03
C TYR A 155 -31.71 11.79 10.92
N TYR A 156 -32.20 12.59 9.98
CA TYR A 156 -31.86 14.01 9.97
C TYR A 156 -32.72 14.74 10.99
N ARG A 157 -32.09 15.37 11.98
CA ARG A 157 -32.76 16.27 12.93
C ARG A 157 -33.10 17.55 12.16
N LYS A 158 -34.36 17.71 11.72
CA LYS A 158 -34.84 19.00 11.20
C LYS A 158 -34.80 20.00 12.36
N HIS A 159 -33.92 21.00 12.31
CA HIS A 159 -34.10 22.20 13.11
C HIS A 159 -35.31 22.94 12.56
N CYS A 160 -36.47 22.75 13.19
CA CYS A 160 -37.66 23.55 12.90
C CYS A 160 -37.56 24.84 13.71
N GLN A 161 -37.35 25.98 13.05
CA GLN A 161 -37.83 27.24 13.59
C GLN A 161 -39.32 27.30 13.27
N ASN A 162 -40.11 27.21 14.35
CA ASN A 162 -41.51 27.59 14.49
C ASN A 162 -42.49 27.21 13.35
N GLY A 163 -43.29 26.17 13.63
CA GLY A 163 -44.67 26.09 13.16
C GLY A 163 -44.88 25.71 11.69
N CYS A 164 -44.70 24.43 11.33
CA CYS A 164 -45.47 23.83 10.25
C CYS A 164 -45.59 22.32 10.41
N ARG A 165 -46.83 21.88 10.64
CA ARG A 165 -47.26 20.48 10.77
C ARG A 165 -47.59 19.96 9.36
N PHE A 166 -46.67 19.27 8.68
CA PHE A 166 -47.00 18.27 7.65
C PHE A 166 -45.88 17.23 7.52
N LYS A 167 -46.23 15.95 7.73
CA LYS A 167 -45.37 14.80 7.44
C LYS A 167 -45.33 14.60 5.94
N THR A 168 -44.31 15.13 5.26
CA THR A 168 -43.98 14.67 3.90
C THR A 168 -42.84 13.65 3.97
N ARG A 169 -43.18 12.40 3.60
CA ARG A 169 -42.22 11.38 3.17
C ARG A 169 -41.55 11.90 1.90
N VAL A 170 -40.30 12.31 2.00
CA VAL A 170 -39.45 12.50 0.83
C VAL A 170 -38.22 11.61 1.02
N ASN A 171 -38.20 10.48 0.29
CA ASN A 171 -36.98 9.69 0.12
C ASN A 171 -36.04 10.46 -0.81
N LYS A 172 -35.29 11.41 -0.25
CA LYS A 172 -34.26 12.13 -0.99
C LYS A 172 -32.95 11.37 -0.84
N TYR A 173 -32.64 10.50 -1.80
CA TYR A 173 -31.33 9.90 -1.94
C TYR A 173 -30.36 10.93 -2.53
N LEU A 174 -29.74 11.80 -1.71
CA LEU A 174 -28.61 12.61 -2.17
C LEU A 174 -27.56 12.90 -1.09
N TYR A 175 -26.32 12.54 -1.45
CA TYR A 175 -25.08 13.29 -1.30
C TYR A 175 -24.95 14.23 -0.10
N SER A 176 -24.17 13.81 0.90
CA SER A 176 -23.53 14.73 1.83
C SER A 176 -22.30 15.35 1.17
N ASN A 177 -22.45 16.63 0.84
CA ASN A 177 -21.42 17.56 0.43
C ASN A 177 -20.43 17.75 1.60
N LEU A 178 -19.14 17.56 1.37
CA LEU A 178 -18.05 18.00 2.26
C LEU A 178 -16.83 18.33 1.40
N ASN A 179 -16.72 19.63 1.10
CA ASN A 179 -15.47 20.39 1.12
C ASN A 179 -14.27 19.83 0.32
N THR A 180 -14.39 19.68 -1.00
CA THR A 180 -13.22 19.31 -1.85
C THR A 180 -12.94 20.23 -3.04
N GLN A 181 -13.71 21.32 -3.23
CA GLN A 181 -13.34 22.35 -4.21
C GLN A 181 -12.04 23.09 -3.86
N ASN A 182 -11.57 23.02 -2.60
CA ASN A 182 -10.33 23.67 -2.16
C ASN A 182 -9.04 22.85 -2.34
N LEU A 183 -9.10 21.54 -2.65
CA LEU A 183 -7.89 20.76 -2.96
C LEU A 183 -7.63 20.69 -4.47
N ALA A 184 -8.66 20.55 -5.31
CA ALA A 184 -8.46 20.46 -6.76
C ALA A 184 -7.94 21.76 -7.40
N MET A 185 -8.25 22.93 -6.82
CA MET A 185 -7.72 24.22 -7.32
C MET A 185 -6.31 24.57 -6.82
N LYS A 186 -5.77 23.89 -5.80
CA LYS A 186 -4.39 24.17 -5.33
C LYS A 186 -3.32 23.40 -6.12
N TYR A 187 -3.66 22.31 -6.79
CA TYR A 187 -2.69 21.50 -7.55
C TYR A 187 -2.69 21.75 -9.06
N SER A 188 -3.66 22.49 -9.61
CA SER A 188 -3.64 22.87 -11.04
C SER A 188 -2.68 24.03 -11.36
N THR A 189 -2.21 24.78 -10.35
CA THR A 189 -1.25 25.90 -10.55
C THR A 189 0.20 25.43 -10.61
N ILE A 190 0.52 24.19 -10.23
CA ILE A 190 1.90 23.65 -10.23
C ILE A 190 2.24 22.92 -11.54
N LEU A 191 1.26 22.61 -12.39
CA LEU A 191 1.46 21.92 -13.68
C LEU A 191 1.41 22.85 -14.91
N ARG A 192 1.69 24.15 -14.73
CA ARG A 192 1.99 25.08 -15.83
C ARG A 192 3.29 25.85 -15.56
N LYS A 193 4.40 25.12 -15.52
CA LYS A 193 5.72 25.57 -15.97
C LYS A 193 6.47 24.36 -16.51
#